data_AF-A0A2T2XEQ1-F1
#
_entry.id   AF-A0A2T2XEQ1-F1
#
_cell.length_a   1.000
_cell.length_b   1.000
_cell.length_c   1.000
_cell.angle_alpha   90.00
_cell.angle_beta   90.00
_cell.angle_gamma   90.00
#
_symmetry.space_group_name_H-M   'P 1'
#
loop_
_entity.id
_entity.type
_entity.pdbx_description
1 polymer ?
#
loop_
_entity_poly.entity_id
_entity_poly.type
_entity_poly.pdbx_seq_one_letter_code
_entity_poly.pdbx_strand_id
1 'polypeptide(L)'
;MARPPGRSLSDNTIPVGGSGMKRIAILYQAATPPPIRGVVKPLKPGGYRDSGADIGYALINAGIPLVTPGPCPAADDEETWTFPDTFSGIDQALQKGAEVLWANTTVYQDHPLEHYMDYIAVIGQDPQLVDRYEDKWVMNSWLASEGFLVPRAIQVRAGQEAACDDFAQETVVLKPVRGRGSQGVRKVQGKDQLRSEIHHWNTRLYGW
;
A
#
# COMPACT_ATOMS: atom_id res chain seq x y z
N MET A 1 26.14 -25.22 19.85
CA MET A 1 26.03 -23.80 19.43
C MET A 1 25.26 -23.06 20.51
N ALA A 2 25.92 -22.15 21.23
CA ALA A 2 25.28 -21.35 22.27
C ALA A 2 24.47 -20.20 21.64
N ARG A 3 23.24 -19.97 22.12
CA ARG A 3 22.45 -18.78 21.75
C ARG A 3 23.18 -17.52 22.26
N PRO A 4 23.17 -16.40 21.51
CA PRO A 4 23.70 -15.15 22.02
C PRO A 4 22.87 -14.71 23.24
N PRO A 5 23.47 -14.05 24.25
CA PRO A 5 22.73 -13.51 25.37
C PRO A 5 21.78 -12.41 24.87
N GLY A 6 20.51 -12.50 25.25
CA GLY A 6 19.51 -11.47 24.95
C GLY A 6 19.91 -10.16 25.61
N ARG A 7 19.91 -9.07 24.85
CA ARG A 7 20.06 -7.71 25.40
C ARG A 7 18.85 -7.39 26.27
N SER A 8 19.12 -6.81 27.43
CA SER A 8 18.12 -6.26 28.36
C SER A 8 17.34 -5.12 27.69
N LEU A 9 16.01 -5.15 27.80
CA LEU A 9 15.04 -4.19 27.25
C LEU A 9 15.00 -2.84 27.99
N SER A 10 15.91 -2.61 28.94
CA SER A 10 15.90 -1.44 29.82
C SER A 10 16.68 -0.23 29.28
N ASP A 11 17.30 -0.36 28.10
CA ASP A 11 18.18 0.66 27.52
C ASP A 11 17.68 1.00 26.11
N ASN A 12 16.52 1.67 26.03
CA ASN A 12 15.85 2.10 24.78
C ASN A 12 16.56 3.30 24.13
N THR A 13 17.89 3.28 24.07
CA THR A 13 18.64 4.23 23.26
C THR A 13 18.77 3.65 21.85
N ILE A 14 18.20 4.36 20.86
CA ILE A 14 18.35 4.02 19.45
C ILE A 14 19.85 3.93 19.15
N PRO A 15 20.35 2.83 18.55
CA PRO A 15 21.76 2.71 18.21
C PRO A 15 22.19 3.90 17.35
N VAL A 16 23.12 4.71 17.85
CA VAL A 16 23.79 5.72 17.03
C VAL A 16 24.64 4.94 16.03
N GLY A 17 24.24 4.98 14.75
CA GLY A 17 24.87 4.19 13.70
C GLY A 17 26.39 4.33 13.69
N GLY A 18 27.09 3.21 13.62
CA GLY A 18 28.51 3.21 13.29
C GLY A 18 28.74 3.89 11.93
N SER A 19 29.89 4.54 11.77
CA SER A 19 30.24 5.31 10.58
C SER A 19 29.96 4.50 9.30
N GLY A 20 28.92 4.87 8.55
CA GLY A 20 28.54 4.25 7.27
C GLY A 20 27.12 3.66 7.21
N MET A 21 26.42 3.43 8.32
CA MET A 21 25.03 2.95 8.28
C MET A 21 24.03 4.11 8.21
N LYS A 22 23.22 4.12 7.14
CA LYS A 22 22.18 5.14 6.92
C LYS A 22 21.04 4.99 7.93
N ARG A 23 20.53 6.12 8.43
CA ARG A 23 19.37 6.16 9.33
C ARG A 23 18.07 6.09 8.56
N ILE A 24 17.22 5.12 8.90
CA ILE A 24 15.97 4.84 8.19
C ILE A 24 14.79 5.48 8.91
N ALA A 25 13.91 6.20 8.22
CA ALA A 25 12.58 6.54 8.72
C ALA A 25 11.52 5.73 8.00
N ILE A 26 10.53 5.19 8.73
CA ILE A 26 9.43 4.41 8.15
C ILE A 26 8.22 5.32 7.99
N LEU A 27 7.61 5.28 6.81
CA LEU A 27 6.41 6.04 6.49
C LEU A 27 5.17 5.15 6.54
N TYR A 28 4.05 5.71 6.99
CA TYR A 28 2.73 5.09 6.97
C TYR A 28 1.77 5.92 6.11
N GLN A 29 0.72 5.28 5.62
CA GLN A 29 -0.33 5.89 4.80
C GLN A 29 -1.17 6.90 5.58
N ALA A 30 -0.99 8.17 5.27
CA ALA A 30 -1.77 9.30 5.74
C ALA A 30 -2.25 10.21 4.60
N ALA A 31 -1.51 10.28 3.49
CA ALA A 31 -1.86 11.02 2.31
C ALA A 31 -3.03 10.33 1.57
N THR A 32 -4.10 11.09 1.31
CA THR A 32 -5.29 10.59 0.63
C THR A 32 -5.03 10.47 -0.88
N PRO A 33 -5.20 9.28 -1.49
CA PRO A 33 -5.13 9.13 -2.94
C PRO A 33 -6.15 10.02 -3.64
N PRO A 34 -5.79 10.65 -4.78
CA PRO A 34 -6.74 11.44 -5.55
C PRO A 34 -7.88 10.56 -6.09
N PRO A 35 -9.08 11.13 -6.31
CA PRO A 35 -10.14 10.43 -7.00
C PRO A 35 -9.73 10.14 -8.46
N ILE A 36 -9.79 8.89 -8.88
CA ILE A 36 -9.57 8.51 -10.27
C ILE A 36 -10.93 8.19 -10.88
N ARG A 37 -11.35 9.00 -11.86
CA ARG A 37 -12.67 8.90 -12.51
C ARG A 37 -13.85 8.89 -11.52
N GLY A 38 -13.71 9.66 -10.43
CA GLY A 38 -14.73 9.75 -9.38
C GLY A 38 -14.68 8.64 -8.32
N VAL A 39 -13.72 7.70 -8.42
CA VAL A 39 -13.47 6.67 -7.40
C VAL A 39 -12.36 7.10 -6.46
N VAL A 40 -12.66 7.20 -5.17
CA VAL A 40 -11.64 7.37 -4.12
C VAL A 40 -11.34 6.00 -3.53
N LYS A 41 -10.06 5.63 -3.54
CA LYS A 41 -9.60 4.43 -2.85
C LYS A 41 -9.57 4.68 -1.35
N PRO A 42 -10.22 3.87 -0.51
CA PRO A 42 -10.18 4.07 0.93
C PRO A 42 -8.78 3.80 1.49
N LEU A 43 -8.41 4.59 2.49
CA LEU A 43 -7.20 4.37 3.28
C LEU A 43 -7.28 3.05 4.04
N LYS A 44 -6.12 2.43 4.32
CA LYS A 44 -6.06 1.36 5.33
C LYS A 44 -6.42 1.97 6.69
N PRO A 45 -7.29 1.33 7.50
CA PRO A 45 -7.42 1.69 8.91
C PRO A 45 -6.04 1.65 9.59
N GLY A 46 -5.66 2.72 10.28
CA GLY A 46 -4.34 2.86 10.90
C GLY A 46 -3.18 3.04 9.91
N GLY A 47 -3.43 3.13 8.61
CA GLY A 47 -2.43 3.57 7.63
C GLY A 47 -1.18 2.70 7.52
N TYR A 48 -1.21 1.42 7.91
CA TYR A 48 -0.03 0.53 7.98
C TYR A 48 0.94 0.82 9.13
N ARG A 49 0.55 1.64 10.11
CA ARG A 49 1.36 1.90 11.33
C ARG A 49 1.72 0.62 12.07
N ASP A 50 0.77 -0.29 12.25
CA ASP A 50 0.94 -1.65 12.78
C ASP A 50 2.19 -2.35 12.20
N SER A 51 2.18 -2.58 10.89
CA SER A 51 3.29 -3.24 10.18
C SER A 51 4.55 -2.39 10.12
N GLY A 52 4.42 -1.07 10.19
CA GLY A 52 5.57 -0.17 10.27
C GLY A 52 6.28 -0.26 11.61
N ALA A 53 5.54 -0.46 12.71
CA ALA A 53 6.12 -0.74 14.02
C ALA A 53 6.88 -2.08 14.03
N ASP A 54 6.32 -3.13 13.39
CA ASP A 54 7.02 -4.41 13.23
C ASP A 54 8.35 -4.27 12.47
N ILE A 55 8.34 -3.51 11.36
CA ILE A 55 9.56 -3.20 10.59
C ILE A 55 10.55 -2.44 11.48
N GLY A 56 10.11 -1.41 12.19
CA GLY A 56 10.96 -0.61 13.07
C GLY A 56 11.60 -1.44 14.19
N TYR A 57 10.81 -2.28 14.84
CA TYR A 57 11.28 -3.20 15.88
C TYR A 57 12.33 -4.18 15.33
N ALA A 58 12.10 -4.74 14.15
CA ALA A 58 13.05 -5.63 13.50
C ALA A 58 14.37 -4.92 13.14
N LEU A 59 14.31 -3.68 12.65
CA LEU A 59 15.49 -2.87 12.33
C LEU A 59 16.34 -2.58 13.58
N ILE A 60 15.72 -2.15 14.68
CA ILE A 60 16.42 -1.91 15.95
C ILE A 60 17.11 -3.19 16.44
N ASN A 61 16.40 -4.32 16.41
CA ASN A 61 16.97 -5.61 16.83
C ASN A 61 18.12 -6.09 15.94
N ALA A 62 18.12 -5.70 14.66
CA ALA A 62 19.22 -5.96 13.73
C ALA A 62 20.40 -4.97 13.90
N GLY A 63 20.31 -3.99 14.80
CA GLY A 63 21.31 -2.94 14.98
C GLY A 63 21.32 -1.91 13.84
N ILE A 64 20.25 -1.86 13.03
CA ILE A 64 20.11 -0.88 11.94
C ILE A 64 19.56 0.42 12.52
N PRO A 65 20.20 1.58 12.26
CA PRO A 65 19.76 2.86 12.80
C PRO A 65 18.36 3.26 12.29
N LEU A 66 17.45 3.55 13.23
CA LEU A 66 16.08 3.96 12.96
C LEU A 66 15.87 5.42 13.41
N VAL A 67 15.14 6.20 12.63
CA VAL A 67 14.61 7.50 13.02
C VAL A 67 13.13 7.32 13.33
N THR A 68 12.72 7.80 14.50
CA THR A 68 11.34 7.70 15.01
C THR A 68 10.81 9.09 15.39
N PRO A 69 9.47 9.29 15.43
CA PRO A 69 8.87 10.54 15.89
C PRO A 69 9.33 10.96 17.30
N GLY A 70 9.41 10.02 18.24
CA GLY A 70 9.91 10.21 19.61
C GLY A 70 11.25 9.47 19.86
N PRO A 71 11.95 9.76 20.97
CA PRO A 71 13.28 9.19 21.25
C PRO A 71 13.27 7.70 21.62
N CYS A 72 12.13 7.19 22.08
CA CYS A 72 11.98 5.85 22.61
C CYS A 72 10.61 5.33 22.15
N PRO A 73 10.55 4.62 21.01
CA PRO A 73 9.28 4.08 20.54
C PRO A 73 8.81 2.98 21.51
N ALA A 74 7.54 3.01 21.90
CA ALA A 74 6.97 2.04 22.82
C ALA A 74 6.46 0.82 22.04
N ALA A 75 6.76 -0.38 22.53
CA ALA A 75 6.42 -1.62 21.82
C ALA A 75 4.91 -1.85 21.68
N ASP A 76 4.10 -1.21 22.53
CA ASP A 76 2.64 -1.25 22.56
C ASP A 76 1.97 -0.02 21.92
N ASP A 77 2.75 0.91 21.35
CA ASP A 77 2.23 2.13 20.71
C ASP A 77 2.78 2.28 19.28
N GLU A 78 1.96 1.90 18.29
CA GLU A 78 2.28 1.98 16.86
C GLU A 78 2.55 3.42 16.37
N GLU A 79 2.03 4.45 17.05
CA GLU A 79 2.18 5.86 16.64
C GLU A 79 3.61 6.38 16.86
N THR A 80 4.37 5.72 17.73
CA THR A 80 5.72 6.14 18.10
C THR A 80 6.80 5.67 17.14
N TRP A 81 6.47 4.83 16.14
CA TRP A 81 7.43 4.17 15.26
C TRP A 81 7.56 4.80 13.87
N THR A 82 6.53 5.48 13.38
CA THR A 82 6.40 5.81 11.95
C THR A 82 5.96 7.26 11.72
N PHE A 83 6.32 7.81 10.57
CA PHE A 83 5.91 9.15 10.13
C PHE A 83 4.80 9.06 9.09
N PRO A 84 3.88 10.03 9.01
CA PRO A 84 2.92 10.07 7.92
C PRO A 84 3.65 10.33 6.59
N ASP A 85 3.18 9.71 5.51
CA ASP A 85 3.66 9.92 4.13
C ASP A 85 3.18 11.24 3.48
N THR A 86 2.80 12.23 4.30
CA THR A 86 2.52 13.61 3.87
C THR A 86 3.82 14.39 3.74
N PHE A 87 3.80 15.52 3.01
CA PHE A 87 4.95 16.45 2.95
C PHE A 87 5.47 16.80 4.36
N SER A 88 4.57 17.20 5.26
CA SER A 88 4.92 17.57 6.64
C SER A 88 5.49 16.41 7.47
N GLY A 89 5.06 15.17 7.22
CA GLY A 89 5.58 13.99 7.91
C GLY A 89 6.96 13.58 7.42
N ILE A 90 7.15 13.62 6.10
CA ILE A 90 8.45 13.36 5.47
C ILE A 90 9.46 14.44 5.90
N ASP A 91 9.09 15.72 5.87
CA ASP A 91 9.97 16.80 6.33
C ASP A 91 10.40 16.62 7.79
N GLN A 92 9.50 16.18 8.68
CA GLN A 92 9.83 15.87 10.06
C GLN A 92 10.83 14.73 10.19
N ALA A 93 10.68 13.66 9.39
CA ALA A 93 11.65 12.56 9.35
C ALA A 93 13.04 13.03 8.91
N LEU A 94 13.10 13.88 7.87
CA LEU A 94 14.34 14.47 7.37
C LEU A 94 15.00 15.39 8.39
N GLN A 95 14.23 16.25 9.06
CA GLN A 95 14.73 17.15 10.12
C GLN A 95 15.30 16.36 11.31
N LYS A 96 14.76 15.17 11.58
CA LYS A 96 15.29 14.23 12.59
C LYS A 96 16.48 13.41 12.08
N GLY A 97 16.86 13.59 10.83
CA GLY A 97 18.09 13.05 10.26
C GLY A 97 17.91 11.76 9.46
N ALA A 98 16.72 11.46 8.97
CA ALA A 98 16.54 10.32 8.07
C ALA A 98 17.40 10.50 6.79
N GLU A 99 18.08 9.43 6.40
CA GLU A 99 18.89 9.35 5.18
C GLU A 99 18.29 8.35 4.16
N VAL A 100 17.36 7.52 4.62
CA VAL A 100 16.56 6.60 3.84
C VAL A 100 15.12 6.69 4.32
N LEU A 101 14.17 6.75 3.39
CA LEU A 101 12.75 6.61 3.68
C LEU A 101 12.29 5.20 3.32
N TRP A 102 11.66 4.48 4.24
CA TRP A 102 10.97 3.23 3.95
C TRP A 102 9.48 3.52 3.81
N ALA A 103 9.00 3.55 2.57
CA ALA A 103 7.61 3.82 2.24
C ALA A 103 6.74 2.57 2.47
N ASN A 104 6.40 2.29 3.74
CA ASN A 104 5.40 1.27 4.10
C ASN A 104 3.97 1.83 3.92
N THR A 105 3.68 2.28 2.71
CA THR A 105 2.43 2.93 2.33
C THR A 105 2.02 2.53 0.92
N THR A 106 0.80 2.88 0.52
CA THR A 106 0.36 2.81 -0.87
C THR A 106 0.67 4.14 -1.54
N VAL A 107 1.58 4.11 -2.51
CA VAL A 107 1.91 5.27 -3.35
C VAL A 107 1.00 5.35 -4.59
N TYR A 108 0.96 6.51 -5.23
CA TYR A 108 0.17 6.80 -6.42
C TYR A 108 0.82 7.96 -7.19
N GLN A 109 0.43 8.17 -8.44
CA GLN A 109 0.96 9.29 -9.23
C GLN A 109 0.69 10.62 -8.52
N ASP A 110 1.69 11.51 -8.46
CA ASP A 110 1.67 12.79 -7.74
C ASP A 110 1.68 12.64 -6.20
N HIS A 111 2.07 11.48 -5.69
CA HIS A 111 2.21 11.25 -4.26
C HIS A 111 3.32 12.13 -3.65
N PRO A 112 3.17 12.67 -2.42
CA PRO A 112 4.18 13.56 -1.79
C PRO A 112 5.62 13.04 -1.86
N LEU A 113 5.80 11.72 -1.67
CA LEU A 113 7.07 11.01 -1.77
C LEU A 113 7.84 11.24 -3.08
N GLU A 114 7.17 11.45 -4.22
CA GLU A 114 7.83 11.71 -5.51
C GLU A 114 8.77 12.92 -5.43
N HIS A 115 8.39 13.97 -4.67
CA HIS A 115 9.22 15.17 -4.49
C HIS A 115 10.59 14.87 -3.88
N TYR A 116 10.68 13.80 -3.07
CA TYR A 116 11.88 13.48 -2.31
C TYR A 116 12.75 12.43 -3.02
N MET A 117 12.17 11.61 -3.89
CA MET A 117 12.85 10.49 -4.56
C MET A 117 14.07 10.89 -5.40
N ASP A 118 14.15 12.15 -5.83
CA ASP A 118 15.29 12.68 -6.60
C ASP A 118 16.57 12.84 -5.76
N TYR A 119 16.45 12.98 -4.44
CA TYR A 119 17.59 13.33 -3.58
C TYR A 119 17.69 12.54 -2.27
N ILE A 120 16.70 11.70 -1.93
CA ILE A 120 16.82 10.72 -0.85
C ILE A 120 16.56 9.30 -1.34
N ALA A 121 17.28 8.35 -0.76
CA ALA A 121 17.04 6.95 -1.03
C ALA A 121 15.69 6.52 -0.44
N VAL A 122 14.89 5.83 -1.25
CA VAL A 122 13.59 5.31 -0.84
C VAL A 122 13.53 3.80 -1.03
N ILE A 123 13.16 3.09 0.04
CA ILE A 123 12.74 1.69 -0.01
C ILE A 123 11.23 1.68 -0.21
N GLY A 124 10.77 1.17 -1.34
CA GLY A 124 9.35 1.17 -1.68
C GLY A 124 9.09 0.91 -3.14
N GLN A 125 7.90 1.29 -3.59
CA GLN A 125 7.46 1.15 -4.97
C GLN A 125 7.55 2.49 -5.70
N ASP A 126 7.75 2.45 -7.01
CA ASP A 126 7.66 3.62 -7.88
C ASP A 126 6.19 4.08 -7.99
N PRO A 127 5.85 5.34 -7.64
CA PRO A 127 4.47 5.79 -7.58
C PRO A 127 3.75 5.78 -8.94
N GLN A 128 4.47 6.03 -10.03
CA GLN A 128 3.91 6.01 -11.40
C GLN A 128 3.62 4.58 -11.84
N LEU A 129 4.53 3.64 -11.55
CA LEU A 129 4.30 2.22 -11.85
C LEU A 129 3.14 1.66 -11.03
N VAL A 130 3.03 2.02 -9.75
CA VAL A 130 1.92 1.59 -8.90
C VAL A 130 0.60 2.12 -9.45
N ASP A 131 0.49 3.42 -9.75
CA ASP A 131 -0.76 3.95 -10.28
C ASP A 131 -1.17 3.27 -11.60
N ARG A 132 -0.22 3.05 -12.51
CA ARG A 132 -0.47 2.38 -13.78
C ARG A 132 -0.97 0.95 -13.59
N TYR A 133 -0.31 0.18 -12.72
CA TYR A 133 -0.57 -1.26 -12.58
C TYR A 133 -1.57 -1.62 -11.48
N GLU A 134 -2.05 -0.66 -10.68
CA GLU A 134 -3.22 -0.86 -9.82
C GLU A 134 -4.51 -1.07 -10.59
N ASP A 135 -4.57 -0.59 -11.83
CA ASP A 135 -5.64 -0.95 -12.77
C ASP A 135 -5.48 -2.43 -13.15
N LYS A 136 -6.34 -3.28 -12.58
CA LYS A 136 -6.32 -4.73 -12.81
C LYS A 136 -6.52 -5.09 -14.28
N TRP A 137 -7.21 -4.25 -15.06
CA TRP A 137 -7.41 -4.51 -16.48
C TRP A 137 -6.10 -4.26 -17.25
N VAL A 138 -5.41 -3.16 -16.96
CA VAL A 138 -4.09 -2.85 -17.53
C VAL A 138 -3.08 -3.93 -17.15
N MET A 139 -2.97 -4.28 -15.87
CA MET A 139 -2.03 -5.30 -15.39
C MET A 139 -2.31 -6.67 -16.04
N ASN A 140 -3.55 -7.13 -16.03
CA ASN A 140 -3.89 -8.43 -16.61
C ASN A 140 -3.65 -8.46 -18.12
N SER A 141 -3.95 -7.36 -18.83
CA SER A 141 -3.73 -7.25 -20.27
C SER A 141 -2.23 -7.29 -20.60
N TRP A 142 -1.41 -6.59 -19.82
CA TRP A 142 0.04 -6.62 -19.97
C TRP A 142 0.63 -8.00 -19.65
N LEU A 143 0.23 -8.63 -18.53
CA LEU A 143 0.66 -9.98 -18.19
C LEU A 143 0.32 -11.00 -19.30
N ALA A 144 -0.89 -10.91 -19.87
CA ALA A 144 -1.29 -11.76 -20.99
C ALA A 144 -0.43 -11.53 -22.24
N SER A 145 -0.09 -10.28 -22.56
CA SER A 145 0.76 -9.96 -23.71
C SER A 145 2.20 -10.46 -23.55
N GLU A 146 2.68 -10.57 -22.31
CA GLU A 146 3.98 -11.16 -21.98
C GLU A 146 3.94 -12.72 -21.90
N GLY A 147 2.79 -13.33 -22.22
CA GLY A 147 2.63 -14.79 -22.24
C GLY A 147 2.34 -15.43 -20.88
N PHE A 148 2.08 -14.63 -19.83
CA PHE A 148 1.65 -15.18 -18.54
C PHE A 148 0.18 -15.61 -18.58
N LEU A 149 -0.13 -16.68 -17.85
CA LEU A 149 -1.50 -17.13 -17.68
C LEU A 149 -2.27 -16.16 -16.77
N VAL A 150 -3.33 -15.56 -17.31
CA VAL A 150 -4.28 -14.74 -16.56
C VAL A 150 -5.69 -15.33 -16.68
N PRO A 151 -6.56 -15.18 -15.66
CA PRO A 151 -7.95 -15.61 -15.76
C PRO A 151 -8.67 -14.89 -16.91
N ARG A 152 -9.52 -15.63 -17.63
CA ARG A 152 -10.44 -15.04 -18.61
C ARG A 152 -11.29 -13.98 -17.92
N ALA A 153 -11.27 -12.76 -18.45
CA ALA A 153 -11.97 -11.63 -17.86
C ALA A 153 -12.47 -10.69 -18.95
N ILE A 154 -13.51 -9.92 -18.62
CA ILE A 154 -14.02 -8.80 -19.40
C ILE A 154 -14.12 -7.57 -18.51
N GLN A 155 -13.95 -6.38 -19.11
CA GLN A 155 -14.28 -5.14 -18.45
C GLN A 155 -15.72 -4.77 -18.79
N VAL A 156 -16.58 -4.66 -17.78
CA VAL A 156 -17.96 -4.18 -17.95
C VAL A 156 -17.99 -2.69 -17.61
N ARG A 157 -18.58 -1.89 -18.50
CA ARG A 157 -18.79 -0.44 -18.32
C ARG A 157 -20.29 -0.14 -18.25
N ALA A 158 -20.65 1.03 -17.73
CA ALA A 158 -22.03 1.49 -17.65
C ALA A 158 -22.66 1.48 -19.04
N GLY A 159 -23.84 0.90 -19.18
CA GLY A 159 -24.53 0.76 -20.46
C GLY A 159 -23.95 -0.32 -21.38
N GLN A 160 -22.95 -1.09 -20.93
CA GLN A 160 -22.37 -2.23 -21.65
C GLN A 160 -22.54 -3.54 -20.87
N GLU A 161 -23.56 -3.62 -20.01
CA GLU A 161 -23.80 -4.77 -19.13
C GLU A 161 -24.03 -6.07 -19.90
N ALA A 162 -24.58 -5.99 -21.12
CA ALA A 162 -24.78 -7.16 -21.99
C ALA A 162 -23.47 -7.90 -22.32
N ALA A 163 -22.30 -7.26 -22.20
CA ALA A 163 -21.00 -7.91 -22.39
C ALA A 163 -20.77 -9.07 -21.41
N CYS A 164 -21.46 -9.10 -20.27
CA CYS A 164 -21.31 -10.17 -19.28
C CYS A 164 -22.04 -11.48 -19.63
N ASP A 165 -22.86 -11.50 -20.68
CA ASP A 165 -23.61 -12.68 -21.08
C ASP A 165 -22.68 -13.86 -21.47
N ASP A 166 -21.44 -13.59 -21.89
CA ASP A 166 -20.40 -14.60 -22.17
C ASP A 166 -19.94 -15.41 -20.94
N PHE A 167 -20.31 -14.96 -19.74
CA PHE A 167 -20.04 -15.63 -18.48
C PHE A 167 -21.33 -16.11 -17.78
N ALA A 168 -22.48 -16.02 -18.45
CA ALA A 168 -23.79 -16.29 -17.86
C ALA A 168 -23.95 -17.69 -17.25
N GLN A 169 -23.16 -18.67 -17.71
CA GLN A 169 -23.20 -20.06 -17.24
C GLN A 169 -22.04 -20.41 -16.28
N GLU A 170 -21.16 -19.45 -15.99
CA GLU A 170 -19.96 -19.67 -15.19
C GLU A 170 -20.12 -19.14 -13.76
N THR A 171 -19.27 -19.65 -12.87
CA THR A 171 -19.01 -18.98 -11.59
C THR A 171 -17.91 -17.97 -11.80
N VAL A 172 -18.20 -16.69 -11.58
CA VAL A 172 -17.27 -15.58 -11.79
C VAL A 172 -16.97 -14.82 -10.52
N VAL A 173 -15.82 -14.14 -10.51
CA VAL A 173 -15.47 -13.17 -9.49
C VAL A 173 -15.66 -11.78 -10.08
N LEU A 174 -16.71 -11.08 -9.64
CA LEU A 174 -16.93 -9.68 -9.95
C LEU A 174 -16.07 -8.85 -8.99
N LYS A 175 -15.20 -7.98 -9.52
CA LYS A 175 -14.30 -7.13 -8.70
C LYS A 175 -14.07 -5.76 -9.35
N PRO A 176 -14.00 -4.66 -8.57
CA PRO A 176 -13.77 -3.35 -9.15
C PRO A 176 -12.35 -3.29 -9.73
N VAL A 177 -12.21 -2.55 -10.83
CA VAL A 177 -10.93 -2.41 -11.55
C VAL A 177 -9.85 -1.91 -10.58
N ARG A 178 -10.17 -0.87 -9.80
CA ARG A 178 -9.37 -0.37 -8.68
C ARG A 178 -10.10 -0.62 -7.37
N GLY A 179 -9.39 -1.04 -6.33
CA GLY A 179 -9.99 -1.36 -5.04
C GLY A 179 -8.99 -1.93 -4.04
N ARG A 180 -9.37 -1.97 -2.75
CA ARG A 180 -8.51 -2.40 -1.64
C ARG A 180 -9.21 -3.45 -0.78
N GLY A 181 -8.46 -4.44 -0.29
CA GLY A 181 -8.94 -5.37 0.75
C GLY A 181 -10.23 -6.11 0.37
N SER A 182 -10.35 -6.52 -0.89
CA SER A 182 -11.55 -7.18 -1.43
C SER A 182 -12.85 -6.37 -1.33
N GLN A 183 -12.79 -5.05 -1.10
CA GLN A 183 -13.97 -4.21 -1.25
C GLN A 183 -14.57 -4.34 -2.64
N GLY A 184 -15.89 -4.42 -2.69
CA GLY A 184 -16.65 -4.63 -3.93
C GLY A 184 -16.54 -6.04 -4.51
N VAL A 185 -15.62 -6.90 -4.05
CA VAL A 185 -15.45 -8.24 -4.63
C VAL A 185 -16.64 -9.14 -4.28
N ARG A 186 -17.16 -9.86 -5.27
CA ARG A 186 -18.27 -10.82 -5.14
C ARG A 186 -18.00 -12.08 -5.93
N LYS A 187 -18.30 -13.23 -5.34
CA LYS A 187 -18.49 -14.48 -6.07
C LYS A 187 -19.92 -14.49 -6.61
N VAL A 188 -20.05 -14.73 -7.91
CA VAL A 188 -21.34 -14.69 -8.60
C VAL A 188 -21.53 -15.98 -9.40
N GLN A 189 -22.74 -16.51 -9.38
CA GLN A 189 -23.11 -17.76 -10.02
C GLN A 189 -24.37 -17.54 -10.86
N GLY A 190 -24.24 -17.75 -12.17
CA GLY A 190 -25.36 -17.65 -13.09
C GLY A 190 -25.71 -16.21 -13.51
N LYS A 191 -26.43 -16.14 -14.63
CA LYS A 191 -26.78 -14.90 -15.34
C LYS A 191 -27.52 -13.88 -14.48
N ASP A 192 -28.53 -14.32 -13.74
CA ASP A 192 -29.42 -13.43 -13.01
C ASP A 192 -28.70 -12.75 -11.84
N GLN A 193 -27.87 -13.50 -11.11
CA GLN A 193 -27.06 -12.94 -10.04
C GLN A 193 -26.01 -11.95 -10.61
N LEU A 194 -25.41 -12.27 -11.76
CA LEU A 194 -24.45 -11.37 -12.43
C LEU A 194 -25.07 -10.04 -12.84
N ARG A 195 -26.24 -10.08 -13.47
CA ARG A 195 -26.96 -8.85 -13.85
C ARG A 195 -27.41 -8.05 -12.62
N SER A 196 -27.88 -8.73 -11.57
CA SER A 196 -28.28 -8.09 -10.32
C SER A 196 -27.11 -7.38 -9.63
N GLU A 197 -25.96 -8.03 -9.50
CA GLU A 197 -24.77 -7.45 -8.86
C GLU A 197 -24.18 -6.29 -9.67
N ILE A 198 -24.16 -6.39 -11.00
CA ILE A 198 -23.74 -5.28 -11.86
C ILE A 198 -24.69 -4.08 -11.69
N HIS A 199 -26.00 -4.30 -11.69
CA HIS A 199 -26.97 -3.23 -11.42
C HIS A 199 -26.78 -2.60 -10.03
N HIS A 200 -26.47 -3.41 -9.02
CA HIS A 200 -26.17 -2.91 -7.68
C HIS A 200 -24.91 -2.03 -7.66
N TRP A 201 -23.87 -2.35 -8.44
CA TRP A 201 -22.70 -1.47 -8.59
C TRP A 201 -23.03 -0.14 -9.26
N ASN A 202 -23.91 -0.13 -10.26
CA ASN A 202 -24.35 1.10 -10.92
C ASN A 202 -25.00 2.10 -9.95
N THR A 203 -25.49 1.63 -8.79
CA THR A 203 -26.26 2.42 -7.82
C THR A 203 -25.48 2.78 -6.54
N ARG A 204 -24.26 2.27 -6.34
CA ARG A 204 -23.42 2.60 -5.17
C ARG A 204 -21.93 2.73 -5.51
N LEU A 205 -21.34 3.86 -5.11
CA LEU A 205 -19.96 4.20 -4.64
C LEU A 205 -18.69 3.46 -5.14
N TYR A 206 -18.78 2.43 -5.96
CA TYR A 206 -17.64 1.79 -6.62
C TYR A 206 -17.62 2.33 -8.05
N GLY A 207 -17.26 3.61 -8.17
CA GLY A 207 -17.35 4.35 -9.44
C GLY A 207 -16.57 3.70 -10.60
N TRP A 208 -16.79 4.29 -11.77
CA TRP A 208 -16.45 3.77 -13.09
C TRP A 208 -15.03 4.11 -13.55
#